data_AF-A0AB72YY51-F1
#
_entry.id   AF-A0AB72YY51-F1
#
_cell.length_a   1.000
_cell.length_b   1.000
_cell.length_c   1.000
_cell.angle_alpha   90.00
_cell.angle_beta   90.00
_cell.angle_gamma   90.00
#
_symmetry.space_group_name_H-M   'P 1'
#
loop_
_entity.id
_entity.type
_entity.pdbx_description
1 polymer ?
#
loop_
_entity_poly.entity_id
_entity_poly.type
_entity_poly.pdbx_seq_one_letter_code
_entity_poly.pdbx_strand_id
1 'polypeptide(L)'
;MNTFALWRLFHRPGTRGTAGHTSVLAVVAFAAATTIFLTVLGGVHGFIWRASADHTIGCMINPGPSNCAPGTYEAWSKTLETGNRLMIHGSGHWTAAQSAAVMNTYAGGYVLLAGFACMLLIVPFVALAGSAARLAASRRDARLAALRLAGATTAQVTKLTALDAASQALLGSLIGILGYVAVMPLIMLLNFQNRRFTFEELWVGSLALIAVIAGVAVLALASSLITLRRVAITPLGVMQRTSPPLPTKWRVLIFAVIMAVGYMVLSNLQSFARFGEGTVYAMVFGIIFLCFALVNLVGTWVVTFRAKLRARRPKDAATMIAMRRILDNPKRAWRNVSGVALAVFIAGMTSVCGLVASGINGNVDPLDPSMLYARDISTGGFLTLAFAAVLAAVSSGVMQAGSVYDQVGEYRMLTLEGTDKTTLDKARMMEVITPLNTVVAVSGGCSLLLLFPIMAAALFRPATLMTLVAGIALCYALIAVGAIAANHVARTLNLADYRADD
;
A
#
# COMPACT_ATOMS: atom_id res chain seq x y z
N MET A 1 -29.92 29.20 4.51
CA MET A 1 -29.29 28.27 5.47
C MET A 1 -27.86 27.99 5.02
N ASN A 2 -26.84 28.23 5.86
CA ASN A 2 -25.44 28.04 5.45
C ASN A 2 -25.14 26.54 5.22
N THR A 3 -24.29 26.20 4.25
CA THR A 3 -23.95 24.82 3.86
C THR A 3 -23.47 23.98 5.04
N PHE A 4 -22.74 24.61 5.97
CA PHE A 4 -22.26 23.99 7.21
C PHE A 4 -23.38 23.68 8.20
N ALA A 5 -24.38 24.57 8.34
CA ALA A 5 -25.53 24.36 9.21
C ALA A 5 -26.42 23.22 8.70
N LEU A 6 -26.59 23.14 7.37
CA LEU A 6 -27.28 22.03 6.71
C LEU A 6 -26.52 20.71 6.95
N TRP A 7 -25.20 20.71 6.77
CA TRP A 7 -24.33 19.56 7.04
C TRP A 7 -24.43 19.05 8.47
N ARG A 8 -24.41 19.94 9.47
CA ARG A 8 -24.52 19.59 10.90
C ARG A 8 -25.86 18.95 11.25
N LEU A 9 -26.95 19.43 10.64
CA LEU A 9 -28.31 18.91 10.89
C LEU A 9 -28.47 17.48 10.35
N PHE A 10 -27.82 17.16 9.23
CA PHE A 10 -27.82 15.82 8.63
C PHE A 10 -26.89 14.80 9.31
N HIS A 11 -25.91 15.26 10.11
CA HIS A 11 -25.00 14.40 10.86
C HIS A 11 -25.54 13.97 12.22
N ARG A 12 -26.74 14.39 12.60
CA ARG A 12 -27.41 13.78 13.76
C ARG A 12 -27.62 12.29 13.48
N PRO A 13 -27.11 11.39 14.32
CA PRO A 13 -27.29 9.96 14.13
C PRO A 13 -28.79 9.67 14.10
N GLY A 14 -29.29 9.30 12.91
CA GLY A 14 -30.65 8.80 12.79
C GLY A 14 -30.73 7.44 13.47
N THR A 15 -31.82 7.18 14.18
CA THR A 15 -32.09 5.95 14.94
C THR A 15 -32.22 4.69 14.07
N ARG A 16 -32.17 4.82 12.74
CA ARG A 16 -32.39 3.71 11.80
C ARG A 16 -31.39 3.75 10.63
N GLY A 17 -30.59 2.69 10.51
CA GLY A 17 -30.02 2.25 9.23
C GLY A 17 -28.49 2.22 9.14
N THR A 18 -28.01 1.19 8.45
CA THR A 18 -26.64 0.77 8.04
C THR A 18 -25.60 1.84 7.68
N ALA A 19 -25.95 3.13 7.63
CA ALA A 19 -25.06 4.25 7.29
C ALA A 19 -23.92 4.49 8.30
N GLY A 20 -24.13 4.15 9.58
CA GLY A 20 -23.09 4.26 10.62
C GLY A 20 -21.88 3.37 10.31
N HIS A 21 -22.11 2.10 9.96
CA HIS A 21 -21.04 1.11 9.74
C HIS A 21 -20.13 1.47 8.56
N THR A 22 -20.67 2.05 7.48
CA THR A 22 -19.85 2.44 6.32
C THR A 22 -19.01 3.69 6.55
N SER A 23 -19.48 4.62 7.40
CA SER A 23 -18.67 5.77 7.83
C SER A 23 -17.47 5.31 8.67
N VAL A 24 -17.69 4.32 9.54
CA VAL A 24 -16.62 3.69 10.33
C VAL A 24 -15.59 3.02 9.42
N LEU A 25 -16.02 2.29 8.39
CA LEU A 25 -15.09 1.65 7.43
C LEU A 25 -14.18 2.68 6.71
N ALA A 26 -14.74 3.82 6.29
CA ALA A 26 -13.96 4.88 5.66
C ALA A 26 -12.96 5.53 6.65
N VAL A 27 -13.40 5.82 7.87
CA VAL A 27 -12.54 6.38 8.93
C VAL A 27 -11.40 5.43 9.29
N VAL A 28 -11.69 4.12 9.45
CA VAL A 28 -10.67 3.09 9.72
C VAL A 28 -9.65 2.99 8.57
N ALA A 29 -10.11 3.07 7.32
CA ALA A 29 -9.22 3.06 6.17
C ALA A 29 -8.24 4.24 6.18
N PHE A 30 -8.74 5.47 6.42
CA PHE A 30 -7.90 6.66 6.52
C PHE A 30 -6.97 6.62 7.74
N ALA A 31 -7.43 6.09 8.87
CA ALA A 31 -6.62 5.91 10.07
C ALA A 31 -5.45 4.96 9.82
N ALA A 32 -5.72 3.75 9.33
CA ALA A 32 -4.67 2.77 9.01
C ALA A 32 -3.67 3.30 7.98
N ALA A 33 -4.16 3.98 6.93
CA ALA A 33 -3.33 4.61 5.92
C ALA A 33 -2.39 5.65 6.55
N THR A 34 -2.94 6.54 7.39
CA THR A 34 -2.17 7.63 8.03
C THR A 34 -1.15 7.08 9.04
N THR A 35 -1.54 6.10 9.87
CA THR A 35 -0.62 5.42 10.80
C THR A 35 0.60 4.87 10.07
N ILE A 36 0.38 4.10 9.01
CA ILE A 36 1.45 3.44 8.27
C ILE A 36 2.30 4.47 7.51
N PHE A 37 1.67 5.47 6.91
CA PHE A 37 2.39 6.53 6.19
C PHE A 37 3.31 7.33 7.11
N LEU A 38 2.80 7.79 8.26
CA LEU A 38 3.61 8.52 9.26
C LEU A 38 4.72 7.65 9.84
N THR A 39 4.44 6.38 10.05
CA THR A 39 5.44 5.41 10.52
C THR A 39 6.61 5.28 9.56
N VAL A 40 6.32 5.12 8.26
CA VAL A 40 7.34 5.00 7.22
C VAL A 40 8.10 6.31 7.04
N LEU A 41 7.38 7.45 7.08
CA LEU A 41 7.98 8.78 7.02
C LEU A 41 8.92 9.01 8.23
N GLY A 42 8.53 8.58 9.44
CA GLY A 42 9.38 8.58 10.62
C GLY A 42 10.64 7.74 10.45
N GLY A 43 10.53 6.57 9.80
CA GLY A 43 11.71 5.76 9.46
C GLY A 43 12.67 6.49 8.51
N VAL A 44 12.14 7.12 7.45
CA VAL A 44 12.93 7.94 6.52
C VAL A 44 13.59 9.10 7.26
N HIS A 45 12.83 9.82 8.09
CA HIS A 45 13.33 10.91 8.92
C HIS A 45 14.44 10.44 9.86
N GLY A 46 14.29 9.29 10.53
CA GLY A 46 15.30 8.73 11.42
C GLY A 46 16.59 8.35 10.71
N PHE A 47 16.53 7.84 9.47
CA PHE A 47 17.73 7.60 8.68
C PHE A 47 18.38 8.90 8.20
N ILE A 48 17.60 9.91 7.79
CA ILE A 48 18.12 11.25 7.46
C ILE A 48 18.80 11.86 8.69
N TRP A 49 18.18 11.73 9.87
CA TRP A 49 18.70 12.23 11.13
C TRP A 49 20.09 11.67 11.44
N ARG A 50 20.31 10.39 11.13
CA ARG A 50 21.61 9.73 11.31
C ARG A 50 22.61 10.06 10.21
N ALA A 51 22.15 10.42 9.02
CA ALA A 51 22.98 10.58 7.82
C ALA A 51 23.39 12.03 7.50
N SER A 52 22.67 13.06 7.99
CA SER A 52 22.99 14.47 7.73
C SER A 52 23.11 15.32 8.99
N ALA A 53 24.02 16.31 8.94
CA ALA A 53 24.39 17.17 10.06
C ALA A 53 23.31 18.19 10.45
N ASP A 54 22.52 18.66 9.49
CA ASP A 54 21.40 19.58 9.71
C ASP A 54 20.04 18.87 9.72
N HIS A 55 20.04 17.53 9.63
CA HIS A 55 18.86 16.67 9.51
C HIS A 55 17.96 17.04 8.32
N THR A 56 18.49 17.74 7.30
CA THR A 56 17.76 18.07 6.08
C THR A 56 18.22 17.24 4.88
N ILE A 57 17.39 17.25 3.83
CA ILE A 57 17.65 16.59 2.55
C ILE A 57 18.75 17.35 1.76
N GLY A 58 18.91 18.66 1.98
CA GLY A 58 19.86 19.49 1.23
C GLY A 58 21.32 19.14 1.51
N CYS A 59 21.68 19.05 2.79
CA CYS A 59 23.00 18.62 3.25
C CYS A 59 23.32 17.17 2.86
N MET A 60 22.30 16.33 2.67
CA MET A 60 22.48 14.94 2.21
C MET A 60 22.89 14.86 0.73
N ILE A 61 22.28 15.67 -0.14
CA ILE A 61 22.55 15.60 -1.59
C ILE A 61 23.96 16.12 -1.92
N ASN A 62 24.41 17.15 -1.20
CA ASN A 62 25.77 17.67 -1.32
C ASN A 62 26.34 17.97 0.08
N PRO A 63 26.96 16.99 0.75
CA PRO A 63 27.53 17.16 2.08
C PRO A 63 28.80 18.03 1.99
N GLY A 64 28.61 19.34 2.06
CA GLY A 64 29.67 20.32 2.04
C GLY A 64 29.34 21.47 3.00
N PRO A 65 30.36 22.15 3.56
CA PRO A 65 30.16 23.23 4.53
C PRO A 65 29.32 24.40 4.00
N SER A 66 29.16 24.52 2.67
CA SER A 66 28.31 25.53 2.02
C SER A 66 26.84 25.15 1.91
N ASN A 67 26.52 23.86 1.97
CA ASN A 67 25.17 23.33 1.70
C ASN A 67 24.44 22.86 2.98
N CYS A 68 25.21 22.64 4.04
CA CYS A 68 24.69 22.38 5.38
C CYS A 68 24.62 23.70 6.16
N ALA A 69 23.80 23.76 7.20
CA ALA A 69 23.74 24.93 8.08
C ALA A 69 25.15 25.26 8.66
N PRO A 70 25.54 26.55 8.75
CA PRO A 70 26.86 26.93 9.24
C PRO A 70 27.16 26.35 10.63
N GLY A 71 28.31 25.68 10.79
CA GLY A 71 28.76 25.09 12.06
C GLY A 71 28.15 23.73 12.43
N THR A 72 27.05 23.28 11.81
CA THR A 72 26.48 21.95 12.11
C THR A 72 27.32 20.82 11.54
N TYR A 73 27.86 21.01 10.33
CA TYR A 73 28.74 20.03 9.68
C TYR A 73 30.01 19.76 10.51
N GLU A 74 30.65 20.80 11.04
CA GLU A 74 31.86 20.67 11.87
C GLU A 74 31.59 20.04 13.24
N ALA A 75 30.46 20.37 13.87
CA ALA A 75 30.04 19.74 15.12
C ALA A 75 29.71 18.26 14.91
N TRP A 76 29.01 17.94 13.82
CA TRP A 76 28.64 16.57 13.45
C TRP A 76 29.87 15.73 13.07
N SER A 77 30.81 16.28 12.29
CA SER A 77 32.07 15.58 11.95
C SER A 77 32.91 15.30 13.21
N LYS A 78 33.04 16.26 14.13
CA LYS A 78 33.69 16.03 15.44
C LYS A 78 32.96 14.98 16.27
N THR A 79 31.63 14.95 16.24
CA THR A 79 30.84 13.94 16.97
C THR A 79 31.06 12.54 16.40
N LEU A 80 31.22 12.40 15.08
CA LEU A 80 31.59 11.14 14.44
C LEU A 80 33.00 10.69 14.83
N GLU A 81 33.97 11.61 14.87
CA GLU A 81 35.35 11.32 15.28
C GLU A 81 35.45 10.91 16.77
N THR A 82 34.66 11.55 17.64
CA THR A 82 34.66 11.31 19.09
C THR A 82 33.75 10.14 19.50
N GLY A 83 32.86 9.70 18.60
CA GLY A 83 31.70 8.87 18.90
C GLY A 83 31.94 7.42 19.31
N ASN A 84 33.19 6.92 19.24
CA ASN A 84 33.75 5.72 19.91
C ASN A 84 32.74 4.64 20.40
N ARG A 85 31.81 4.19 19.54
CA ARG A 85 30.82 3.14 19.87
C ARG A 85 31.11 1.92 19.01
N LEU A 86 31.71 0.96 19.68
CA LEU A 86 32.37 -0.23 19.17
C LEU A 86 31.41 -1.21 18.47
N MET A 87 31.85 -1.75 17.33
CA MET A 87 31.55 -3.11 16.92
C MET A 87 32.57 -4.01 17.64
N ILE A 88 32.16 -4.84 18.62
CA ILE A 88 33.08 -5.75 19.35
C ILE A 88 32.86 -7.20 18.91
N HIS A 89 33.87 -7.86 18.31
CA HIS A 89 34.25 -9.26 18.62
C HIS A 89 35.61 -9.68 18.02
N GLY A 90 36.35 -10.54 18.74
CA GLY A 90 37.51 -11.30 18.24
C GLY A 90 38.83 -10.53 18.15
N SER A 91 39.97 -11.24 18.10
CA SER A 91 41.35 -10.71 18.26
C SER A 91 41.83 -9.68 17.23
N GLY A 92 40.97 -9.22 16.31
CA GLY A 92 41.19 -8.09 15.42
C GLY A 92 40.30 -6.92 15.80
N HIS A 93 40.84 -5.94 16.53
CA HIS A 93 40.12 -4.75 16.93
C HIS A 93 39.91 -3.85 15.70
N TRP A 94 38.66 -3.64 15.25
CA TRP A 94 38.36 -2.50 14.39
C TRP A 94 38.50 -1.23 15.22
N THR A 95 39.36 -0.30 14.77
CA THR A 95 39.43 1.01 15.42
C THR A 95 38.12 1.75 15.22
N ALA A 96 37.72 2.59 16.17
CA ALA A 96 36.48 3.35 16.08
C ALA A 96 36.41 4.23 14.81
N ALA A 97 37.56 4.75 14.36
CA ALA A 97 37.68 5.48 13.10
C ALA A 97 37.31 4.62 11.88
N GLN A 98 37.73 3.35 11.83
CA GLN A 98 37.41 2.46 10.70
C GLN A 98 35.93 2.08 10.65
N SER A 99 35.31 1.79 11.80
CA SER A 99 33.87 1.47 11.85
C SER A 99 32.97 2.66 11.49
N ALA A 100 33.32 3.87 11.95
CA ALA A 100 32.63 5.10 11.59
C ALA A 100 32.81 5.45 10.10
N ALA A 101 34.01 5.26 9.54
CA ALA A 101 34.28 5.49 8.12
C ALA A 101 33.43 4.58 7.22
N VAL A 102 33.32 3.29 7.54
CA VAL A 102 32.52 2.35 6.72
C VAL A 102 31.01 2.57 6.91
N MET A 103 30.55 2.89 8.12
CA MET A 103 29.13 3.25 8.34
C MET A 103 28.72 4.51 7.58
N ASN A 104 29.62 5.50 7.46
CA ASN A 104 29.40 6.68 6.62
C ASN A 104 29.32 6.33 5.12
N THR A 105 30.06 5.31 4.67
CA THR A 105 29.96 4.83 3.27
C THR A 105 28.54 4.34 2.95
N TYR A 106 27.83 3.75 3.92
CA TYR A 106 26.48 3.20 3.70
C TYR A 106 25.33 4.10 4.16
N ALA A 107 25.60 5.22 4.85
CA ALA A 107 24.58 6.13 5.38
C ALA A 107 23.62 6.64 4.29
N GLY A 108 24.16 7.05 3.14
CA GLY A 108 23.35 7.45 1.98
C GLY A 108 22.50 6.30 1.42
N GLY A 109 23.03 5.07 1.46
CA GLY A 109 22.30 3.86 1.07
C GLY A 109 21.05 3.64 1.93
N TYR A 110 21.16 3.72 3.25
CA TYR A 110 20.02 3.58 4.16
C TYR A 110 18.89 4.57 3.86
N VAL A 111 19.22 5.84 3.65
CA VAL A 111 18.23 6.88 3.33
C VAL A 111 17.58 6.61 1.98
N LEU A 112 18.37 6.21 0.99
CA LEU A 112 17.87 5.89 -0.34
C LEU A 112 16.90 4.70 -0.30
N LEU A 113 17.25 3.63 0.43
CA LEU A 113 16.36 2.48 0.64
C LEU A 113 15.08 2.85 1.38
N ALA A 114 15.18 3.68 2.42
CA ALA A 114 14.00 4.16 3.15
C ALA A 114 13.10 5.02 2.25
N GLY A 115 13.70 5.92 1.46
CA GLY A 115 13.00 6.73 0.45
C GLY A 115 12.32 5.86 -0.60
N PHE A 116 12.99 4.81 -1.07
CA PHE A 116 12.42 3.84 -2.01
C PHE A 116 11.24 3.06 -1.41
N ALA A 117 11.35 2.62 -0.15
CA ALA A 117 10.24 1.98 0.58
C ALA A 117 9.03 2.93 0.70
N CYS A 118 9.28 4.20 1.00
CA CYS A 118 8.25 5.24 1.03
C CYS A 118 7.59 5.41 -0.36
N MET A 119 8.40 5.50 -1.41
CA MET A 119 7.94 5.63 -2.80
C MET A 119 7.02 4.47 -3.22
N LEU A 120 7.38 3.23 -2.87
CA LEU A 120 6.57 2.04 -3.16
C LEU A 120 5.20 2.06 -2.45
N LEU A 121 5.14 2.59 -1.23
CA LEU A 121 3.92 2.64 -0.43
C LEU A 121 2.95 3.77 -0.83
N ILE A 122 3.38 4.72 -1.68
CA ILE A 122 2.49 5.76 -2.22
C ILE A 122 1.32 5.14 -3.01
N VAL A 123 1.60 4.13 -3.83
CA VAL A 123 0.59 3.52 -4.70
C VAL A 123 -0.57 2.87 -3.91
N PRO A 124 -0.33 1.95 -2.95
CA PRO A 124 -1.41 1.37 -2.15
C PRO A 124 -2.08 2.41 -1.24
N PHE A 125 -1.37 3.44 -0.80
CA PHE A 125 -1.95 4.53 0.00
C PHE A 125 -2.99 5.31 -0.80
N VAL A 126 -2.63 5.78 -2.00
CA VAL A 126 -3.55 6.48 -2.92
C VAL A 126 -4.72 5.56 -3.30
N ALA A 127 -4.44 4.27 -3.52
CA ALA A 127 -5.49 3.29 -3.83
C ALA A 127 -6.49 3.13 -2.68
N LEU A 128 -6.01 2.93 -1.44
CA LEU A 128 -6.81 2.78 -0.23
C LEU A 128 -7.65 4.04 0.04
N ALA A 129 -7.02 5.20 0.01
CA ALA A 129 -7.70 6.47 0.26
C ALA A 129 -8.76 6.78 -0.81
N GLY A 130 -8.49 6.48 -2.08
CA GLY A 130 -9.50 6.58 -3.14
C GLY A 130 -10.67 5.62 -2.96
N SER A 131 -10.42 4.41 -2.47
CA SER A 131 -11.49 3.43 -2.16
C SER A 131 -12.34 3.88 -0.97
N ALA A 132 -11.71 4.40 0.09
CA ALA A 132 -12.38 4.96 1.24
C ALA A 132 -13.26 6.16 0.86
N ALA A 133 -12.73 7.11 0.07
CA ALA A 133 -13.47 8.27 -0.41
C ALA A 133 -14.69 7.88 -1.28
N ARG A 134 -14.56 6.84 -2.11
CA ARG A 134 -15.68 6.33 -2.92
C ARG A 134 -16.78 5.72 -2.04
N LEU A 135 -16.40 4.98 -0.99
CA LEU A 135 -17.36 4.38 -0.06
C LEU A 135 -18.13 5.44 0.74
N ALA A 136 -17.46 6.53 1.10
CA ALA A 136 -18.08 7.71 1.70
C ALA A 136 -19.13 8.35 0.78
N ALA A 137 -18.84 8.42 -0.52
CA ALA A 137 -19.73 9.03 -1.51
C ALA A 137 -20.95 8.16 -1.89
N SER A 138 -20.77 6.85 -2.13
CA SER A 138 -21.77 6.01 -2.81
C SER A 138 -23.12 5.85 -2.09
N ARG A 139 -23.19 6.00 -0.77
CA ARG A 139 -24.45 5.86 0.00
C ARG A 139 -25.18 7.16 0.25
N ARG A 140 -24.51 8.30 0.09
CA ARG A 140 -25.17 9.60 0.17
C ARG A 140 -25.89 9.94 -1.13
N ASP A 141 -25.53 9.31 -2.25
CA ASP A 141 -26.21 9.47 -3.55
C ASP A 141 -27.73 9.25 -3.47
N ALA A 142 -28.22 8.30 -2.65
CA ALA A 142 -29.67 8.10 -2.46
C ALA A 142 -30.36 9.29 -1.76
N ARG A 143 -29.75 9.85 -0.71
CA ARG A 143 -30.27 11.04 -0.03
C ARG A 143 -30.11 12.30 -0.87
N LEU A 144 -29.04 12.38 -1.67
CA LEU A 144 -28.77 13.48 -2.58
C LEU A 144 -29.68 13.45 -3.81
N ALA A 145 -30.07 12.27 -4.28
CA ALA A 145 -31.11 12.10 -5.29
C ALA A 145 -32.46 12.62 -4.77
N ALA A 146 -32.83 12.28 -3.54
CA ALA A 146 -34.00 12.86 -2.88
C ALA A 146 -33.90 14.39 -2.73
N LEU A 147 -32.73 14.93 -2.40
CA LEU A 147 -32.51 16.39 -2.34
C LEU A 147 -32.57 17.06 -3.72
N ARG A 148 -32.04 16.42 -4.77
CA ARG A 148 -32.17 16.91 -6.16
C ARG A 148 -33.62 16.87 -6.62
N LEU A 149 -34.37 15.84 -6.24
CA LEU A 149 -35.82 15.76 -6.46
C LEU A 149 -36.60 16.83 -5.66
N ALA A 150 -36.08 17.26 -4.51
CA ALA A 150 -36.58 18.38 -3.73
C ALA A 150 -36.04 19.77 -4.17
N GLY A 151 -35.33 19.86 -5.30
CA GLY A 151 -34.87 21.13 -5.90
C GLY A 151 -33.48 21.62 -5.50
N ALA A 152 -32.66 20.83 -4.80
CA ALA A 152 -31.29 21.23 -4.46
C ALA A 152 -30.37 21.31 -5.69
N THR A 153 -29.50 22.33 -5.73
CA THR A 153 -28.56 22.54 -6.86
C THR A 153 -27.42 21.52 -6.85
N THR A 154 -26.85 21.23 -8.02
CA THR A 154 -25.68 20.34 -8.18
C THR A 154 -24.48 20.80 -7.35
N ALA A 155 -24.23 22.11 -7.32
CA ALA A 155 -23.15 22.70 -6.55
C ALA A 155 -23.31 22.48 -5.03
N GLN A 156 -24.53 22.57 -4.50
CA GLN A 156 -24.81 22.31 -3.08
C GLN A 156 -24.57 20.85 -2.73
N VAL A 157 -25.02 19.93 -3.59
CA VAL A 157 -24.82 18.48 -3.44
C VAL A 157 -23.33 18.12 -3.47
N THR A 158 -22.56 18.65 -4.43
CA THR A 158 -21.12 18.40 -4.54
C THR A 158 -20.33 18.97 -3.36
N LYS A 159 -20.69 20.15 -2.85
CA LYS A 159 -20.04 20.71 -1.65
C LYS A 159 -20.33 19.86 -0.41
N LEU A 160 -21.56 19.37 -0.25
CA LEU A 160 -21.95 18.56 0.89
C LEU A 160 -21.21 17.21 0.92
N THR A 161 -21.05 16.55 -0.24
CA THR A 161 -20.30 15.30 -0.36
C THR A 161 -18.79 15.46 -0.20
N ALA A 162 -18.24 16.56 -0.73
CA ALA A 162 -16.82 16.88 -0.54
C ALA A 162 -16.51 17.12 0.95
N LEU A 163 -17.33 17.90 1.65
CA LEU A 163 -17.18 18.16 3.09
C LEU A 163 -17.28 16.89 3.92
N ASP A 164 -18.14 15.95 3.53
CA ASP A 164 -18.25 14.68 4.23
C ASP A 164 -17.00 13.83 4.12
N ALA A 165 -16.51 13.62 2.89
CA ALA A 165 -15.29 12.87 2.63
C ALA A 165 -14.10 13.51 3.37
N ALA A 166 -14.01 14.84 3.36
CA ALA A 166 -13.01 15.58 4.11
C ALA A 166 -13.15 15.35 5.62
N SER A 167 -14.37 15.39 6.17
CA SER A 167 -14.59 15.19 7.60
C SER A 167 -14.18 13.78 8.07
N GLN A 168 -14.48 12.74 7.28
CA GLN A 168 -14.07 11.37 7.58
C GLN A 168 -12.56 11.18 7.43
N ALA A 169 -11.95 11.84 6.45
CA ALA A 169 -10.50 11.83 6.26
C ALA A 169 -9.76 12.57 7.39
N LEU A 170 -10.31 13.69 7.89
CA LEU A 170 -9.78 14.40 9.04
C LEU A 170 -9.88 13.55 10.31
N LEU A 171 -11.05 12.98 10.60
CA LEU A 171 -11.23 12.09 11.74
C LEU A 171 -10.31 10.87 11.66
N GLY A 172 -10.23 10.24 10.48
CA GLY A 172 -9.35 9.11 10.24
C GLY A 172 -7.88 9.49 10.44
N SER A 173 -7.41 10.61 9.87
CA SER A 173 -6.01 11.03 10.02
C SER A 173 -5.64 11.37 11.47
N LEU A 174 -6.54 11.99 12.24
CA LEU A 174 -6.33 12.23 13.68
C LEU A 174 -6.19 10.93 14.46
N ILE A 175 -7.05 9.94 14.21
CA ILE A 175 -6.94 8.60 14.80
C ILE A 175 -5.63 7.92 14.33
N GLY A 176 -5.23 8.14 13.08
CA GLY A 176 -3.99 7.62 12.53
C GLY A 176 -2.73 8.19 13.20
N ILE A 177 -2.76 9.43 13.66
CA ILE A 177 -1.67 10.01 14.46
C ILE A 177 -1.55 9.29 15.81
N LEU A 178 -2.68 9.01 16.47
CA LEU A 178 -2.69 8.20 17.69
C LEU A 178 -2.13 6.80 17.43
N GLY A 179 -2.50 6.20 16.29
CA GLY A 179 -1.94 4.92 15.85
C GLY A 179 -0.43 4.98 15.60
N TYR A 180 0.07 6.04 14.99
CA TYR A 180 1.52 6.25 14.77
C TYR A 180 2.27 6.31 16.11
N VAL A 181 1.78 7.10 17.07
CA VAL A 181 2.37 7.18 18.41
C VAL A 181 2.31 5.83 19.13
N ALA A 182 1.23 5.07 18.96
CA ALA A 182 1.09 3.74 19.56
C ALA A 182 2.02 2.68 18.96
N VAL A 183 2.31 2.74 17.64
CA VAL A 183 3.23 1.82 16.95
C VAL A 183 4.69 2.19 17.18
N MET A 184 4.98 3.45 17.46
CA MET A 184 6.33 3.99 17.71
C MET A 184 7.20 3.15 18.68
N PRO A 185 6.74 2.77 19.90
CA PRO A 185 7.56 1.97 20.82
C PRO A 185 7.90 0.58 20.26
N LEU A 186 7.04 0.00 19.41
CA LEU A 186 7.31 -1.28 18.77
C LEU A 186 8.46 -1.17 17.76
N ILE A 187 8.57 -0.02 17.07
CA ILE A 187 9.62 0.24 16.08
C ILE A 187 10.95 0.56 16.76
N MET A 188 10.91 1.21 17.92
CA MET A 188 12.12 1.47 18.73
C MET A 188 12.81 0.18 19.20
N LEU A 189 12.11 -0.96 19.23
CA LEU A 189 12.70 -2.26 19.54
C LEU A 189 13.54 -2.84 18.38
N LEU A 190 13.37 -2.34 17.16
CA LEU A 190 14.15 -2.78 16.01
C LEU A 190 15.56 -2.20 16.08
N ASN A 191 16.54 -3.06 15.83
CA ASN A 191 17.95 -2.65 15.74
C ASN A 191 18.27 -2.39 14.27
N PHE A 192 18.69 -1.16 13.96
CA PHE A 192 19.26 -0.77 12.68
C PHE A 192 20.63 -0.15 12.95
N GLN A 193 21.64 -0.51 12.17
CA GLN A 193 23.03 -0.11 12.40
C GLN A 193 23.53 -0.57 13.79
N ASN A 194 23.06 -1.73 14.24
CA ASN A 194 23.27 -2.26 15.59
C ASN A 194 22.84 -1.31 16.74
N ARG A 195 21.98 -0.32 16.44
CA ARG A 195 21.46 0.66 17.38
C ARG A 195 19.94 0.74 17.31
N ARG A 196 19.30 0.92 18.46
CA ARG A 196 17.85 1.21 18.53
C ARG A 196 17.54 2.64 18.11
N PHE A 197 16.40 2.85 17.49
CA PHE A 197 15.90 4.21 17.24
C PHE A 197 15.51 4.90 18.56
N THR A 198 15.88 6.17 18.67
CA THR A 198 15.42 7.04 19.76
C THR A 198 14.09 7.71 19.39
N PHE A 199 13.39 8.27 20.37
CA PHE A 199 12.13 8.99 20.12
C PHE A 199 12.34 10.18 19.18
N GLU A 200 13.41 10.94 19.38
CA GLU A 200 13.75 12.12 18.58
C GLU A 200 14.03 11.76 17.12
N GLU A 201 14.73 10.65 16.87
CA GLU A 201 15.02 10.18 15.51
C GLU A 201 13.73 9.82 14.75
N LEU A 202 12.78 9.15 15.42
CA LEU A 202 11.58 8.62 14.77
C LEU A 202 10.43 9.65 14.71
N TRP A 203 10.50 10.74 15.47
CA TRP A 203 9.50 11.80 15.52
C TRP A 203 9.60 12.73 14.29
N VAL A 204 8.57 12.74 13.44
CA VAL A 204 8.58 13.51 12.19
C VAL A 204 8.44 15.03 12.40
N GLY A 205 8.08 15.48 13.59
CA GLY A 205 7.81 16.88 13.89
C GLY A 205 6.36 17.31 13.61
N SER A 206 5.93 18.38 14.29
CA SER A 206 4.54 18.87 14.25
C SER A 206 4.12 19.38 12.87
N LEU A 207 5.02 20.05 12.15
CA LEU A 207 4.75 20.55 10.79
C LEU A 207 4.43 19.44 9.80
N ALA A 208 5.17 18.33 9.87
CA ALA A 208 4.92 17.17 9.01
C ALA A 208 3.57 16.51 9.35
N LEU A 209 3.19 16.42 10.63
CA LEU A 209 1.86 15.93 11.02
C LEU A 209 0.75 16.79 10.41
N ILE A 210 0.87 18.11 10.48
CA ILE A 210 -0.09 19.04 9.85
C ILE A 210 -0.12 18.85 8.33
N ALA A 211 1.04 18.69 7.70
CA ALA A 211 1.14 18.44 6.27
C ALA A 211 0.48 17.12 5.85
N VAL A 212 0.61 16.05 6.65
CA VAL A 212 -0.05 14.77 6.39
C VAL A 212 -1.56 14.88 6.55
N ILE A 213 -2.06 15.54 7.59
CA ILE A 213 -3.50 15.78 7.76
C ILE A 213 -4.05 16.55 6.55
N ALA A 214 -3.37 17.63 6.15
CA ALA A 214 -3.75 18.43 5.01
C ALA A 214 -3.72 17.61 3.71
N GLY A 215 -2.66 16.82 3.48
CA GLY A 215 -2.51 15.97 2.31
C GLY A 215 -3.61 14.90 2.22
N VAL A 216 -3.94 14.23 3.32
CA VAL A 216 -5.03 13.25 3.40
C VAL A 216 -6.38 13.90 3.09
N ALA A 217 -6.64 15.09 3.65
CA ALA A 217 -7.88 15.85 3.38
C ALA A 217 -7.98 16.27 1.91
N VAL A 218 -6.91 16.81 1.32
CA VAL A 218 -6.84 17.19 -0.10
C VAL A 218 -7.06 15.98 -0.99
N LEU A 219 -6.44 14.84 -0.67
CA LEU A 219 -6.58 13.63 -1.46
C LEU A 219 -8.00 13.05 -1.38
N ALA A 220 -8.64 13.11 -0.21
CA ALA A 220 -10.05 12.72 -0.04
C ALA A 220 -11.00 13.64 -0.82
N LEU A 221 -10.77 14.96 -0.77
CA LEU A 221 -11.51 15.94 -1.54
C LEU A 221 -11.37 15.70 -3.04
N ALA A 222 -10.13 15.58 -3.54
CA ALA A 222 -9.85 15.32 -4.95
C ALA A 222 -10.50 14.00 -5.41
N SER A 223 -10.39 12.93 -4.62
CA SER A 223 -10.99 11.63 -4.93
C SER A 223 -12.52 11.68 -4.97
N SER A 224 -13.15 12.40 -4.03
CA SER A 224 -14.59 12.60 -3.99
C SER A 224 -15.08 13.41 -5.19
N LEU A 225 -14.42 14.53 -5.51
CA LEU A 225 -14.76 15.39 -6.65
C LEU A 225 -14.60 14.67 -7.99
N ILE A 226 -13.54 13.87 -8.18
CA ILE A 226 -13.34 13.06 -9.39
C ILE A 226 -14.46 12.02 -9.54
N THR A 227 -14.90 11.42 -8.44
CA THR A 227 -15.99 10.44 -8.44
C THR A 227 -17.31 11.12 -8.85
N LEU A 228 -17.60 12.31 -8.32
CA LEU A 228 -18.81 13.08 -8.62
C LEU A 228 -18.83 13.65 -10.05
N ARG A 229 -17.68 14.10 -10.57
CA ARG A 229 -17.57 14.60 -11.96
C ARG A 229 -18.01 13.56 -12.98
N ARG A 230 -17.69 12.27 -12.76
CA ARG A 230 -18.12 11.19 -13.67
C ARG A 230 -19.63 10.99 -13.70
N VAL A 231 -20.32 11.22 -12.57
CA VAL A 231 -21.79 11.07 -12.46
C VAL A 231 -22.52 12.27 -13.06
N ALA A 232 -21.92 13.47 -13.00
CA ALA A 232 -22.52 14.68 -13.57
C ALA A 232 -22.48 14.71 -15.11
N ILE A 233 -21.48 14.09 -15.74
CA ILE A 233 -21.25 14.18 -17.19
C ILE A 233 -22.13 13.19 -17.98
N THR A 234 -22.58 12.07 -17.40
CA THR A 234 -23.44 11.08 -18.09
C THR A 234 -24.56 10.53 -17.20
N PRO A 235 -25.63 11.31 -16.95
CA PRO A 235 -26.76 10.85 -16.12
C PRO A 235 -27.46 9.59 -16.68
N LEU A 236 -27.48 9.41 -18.02
CA LEU A 236 -28.04 8.23 -18.68
C LEU A 236 -27.17 6.97 -18.57
N GLY A 237 -25.84 7.12 -18.52
CA GLY A 237 -24.92 5.98 -18.39
C GLY A 237 -24.97 5.32 -17.00
N VAL A 238 -25.36 6.08 -15.98
CA VAL A 238 -25.57 5.58 -14.61
C VAL A 238 -26.87 4.76 -14.50
N MET A 239 -27.93 5.15 -15.22
CA MET A 239 -29.17 4.36 -15.27
C MET A 239 -29.04 3.09 -16.11
N GLN A 240 -28.25 3.12 -17.18
CA GLN A 240 -28.07 1.97 -18.07
C GLN A 240 -27.09 0.91 -17.56
N ARG A 241 -26.40 1.14 -16.42
CA ARG A 241 -25.36 0.23 -15.85
C ARG A 241 -24.39 -0.31 -16.94
N THR A 242 -24.01 0.49 -17.93
CA THR A 242 -23.17 0.00 -19.03
C THR A 242 -21.77 -0.36 -18.52
N SER A 243 -21.38 -1.62 -18.70
CA SER A 243 -20.06 -2.10 -18.28
C SER A 243 -18.96 -1.34 -19.03
N PRO A 244 -17.94 -0.80 -18.34
CA PRO A 244 -16.84 -0.09 -19.00
C PRO A 244 -16.10 -1.01 -19.98
N PRO A 245 -15.54 -0.47 -21.09
CA PRO A 245 -14.85 -1.29 -22.08
C PRO A 245 -13.68 -2.03 -21.43
N LEU A 246 -13.52 -3.30 -21.83
CA LEU A 246 -12.46 -4.16 -21.31
C LEU A 246 -11.08 -3.59 -21.67
N PRO A 247 -10.08 -3.75 -20.80
CA PRO A 247 -8.74 -3.19 -21.02
C PRO A 247 -8.09 -3.73 -22.31
N THR A 248 -7.39 -2.84 -23.02
CA THR A 248 -6.76 -3.12 -24.32
C THR A 248 -5.52 -4.00 -24.19
N LYS A 249 -5.33 -4.94 -25.14
CA LYS A 249 -4.17 -5.85 -25.22
C LYS A 249 -2.81 -5.13 -25.32
N TRP A 250 -2.77 -3.92 -25.90
CA TRP A 250 -1.56 -3.10 -26.02
C TRP A 250 -0.84 -2.82 -24.68
N ARG A 251 -1.55 -2.79 -23.56
CA ARG A 251 -0.94 -2.62 -22.23
C ARG A 251 0.02 -3.76 -21.86
N VAL A 252 -0.26 -4.97 -22.33
CA VAL A 252 0.58 -6.16 -22.10
C VAL A 252 1.86 -6.07 -22.91
N LEU A 253 1.78 -5.57 -24.15
CA LEU A 253 2.97 -5.34 -24.99
C LEU A 253 3.90 -4.32 -24.35
N ILE A 254 3.36 -3.18 -23.88
CA ILE A 254 4.14 -2.16 -23.16
C ILE A 254 4.84 -2.77 -21.93
N PHE A 255 4.12 -3.56 -21.14
CA PHE A 255 4.69 -4.25 -19.97
C PHE A 255 5.80 -5.23 -20.36
N ALA A 256 5.59 -6.06 -21.37
CA ALA A 256 6.58 -7.03 -21.83
C ALA A 256 7.86 -6.34 -22.31
N VAL A 257 7.73 -5.26 -23.09
CA VAL A 257 8.87 -4.47 -23.59
C VAL A 257 9.64 -3.84 -22.44
N ILE A 258 8.97 -3.16 -21.50
CA ILE A 258 9.66 -2.50 -20.38
C ILE A 258 10.30 -3.53 -19.43
N MET A 259 9.65 -4.68 -19.21
CA MET A 259 10.25 -5.77 -18.43
C MET A 259 11.51 -6.32 -19.12
N ALA A 260 11.50 -6.49 -20.43
CA ALA A 260 12.67 -6.95 -21.19
C ALA A 260 13.82 -5.92 -21.14
N VAL A 261 13.51 -4.64 -21.33
CA VAL A 261 14.49 -3.54 -21.20
C VAL A 261 15.05 -3.48 -19.78
N GLY A 262 14.19 -3.54 -18.76
CA GLY A 262 14.60 -3.56 -17.36
C GLY A 262 15.52 -4.73 -17.04
N TYR A 263 15.16 -5.94 -17.50
CA TYR A 263 16.01 -7.12 -17.36
C TYR A 263 17.38 -6.95 -18.04
N MET A 264 17.39 -6.45 -19.28
CA MET A 264 18.62 -6.23 -20.05
C MET A 264 19.53 -5.17 -19.41
N VAL A 265 18.95 -4.12 -18.82
CA VAL A 265 19.72 -3.10 -18.09
C VAL A 265 20.31 -3.71 -16.82
N LEU A 266 19.51 -4.43 -16.03
CA LEU A 266 19.96 -5.04 -14.78
C LEU A 266 21.03 -6.12 -15.02
N SER A 267 20.98 -6.84 -16.15
CA SER A 267 22.01 -7.81 -16.52
C SER A 267 23.34 -7.18 -16.92
N ASN A 268 23.33 -5.92 -17.37
CA ASN A 268 24.52 -5.19 -17.83
C ASN A 268 24.92 -4.07 -16.85
N LEU A 269 24.64 -4.25 -15.55
CA LEU A 269 24.84 -3.20 -14.54
C LEU A 269 26.29 -2.70 -14.47
N GLN A 270 27.27 -3.59 -14.68
CA GLN A 270 28.70 -3.25 -14.70
C GLN A 270 29.06 -2.24 -15.81
N SER A 271 28.35 -2.27 -16.95
CA SER A 271 28.55 -1.32 -18.04
C SER A 271 28.16 0.12 -17.65
N PHE A 272 27.29 0.27 -16.65
CA PHE A 272 26.81 1.56 -16.15
C PHE A 272 27.58 2.05 -14.91
N ALA A 273 28.52 1.26 -14.38
CA ALA A 273 29.33 1.64 -13.21
C ALA A 273 30.14 2.93 -13.44
N ARG A 274 30.42 3.32 -14.69
CA ARG A 274 31.15 4.53 -15.06
C ARG A 274 30.37 5.83 -14.84
N PHE A 275 29.05 5.78 -14.65
CA PHE A 275 28.19 6.95 -14.46
C PHE A 275 28.05 7.40 -12.98
N GLY A 276 28.84 6.82 -12.08
CA GLY A 276 28.81 7.08 -10.65
C GLY A 276 27.77 6.23 -9.90
N GLU A 277 28.07 5.88 -8.65
CA GLU A 277 27.26 4.96 -7.84
C GLU A 277 25.83 5.46 -7.62
N GLY A 278 25.65 6.76 -7.36
CA GLY A 278 24.32 7.36 -7.16
C GLY A 278 23.40 7.22 -8.38
N THR A 279 23.94 7.38 -9.59
CA THR A 279 23.18 7.21 -10.84
C THR A 279 22.76 5.75 -11.03
N VAL A 280 23.65 4.80 -10.72
CA VAL A 280 23.36 3.37 -10.81
C VAL A 280 22.26 2.96 -9.83
N TYR A 281 22.30 3.45 -8.58
CA TYR A 281 21.23 3.20 -7.62
C TYR A 281 19.90 3.80 -8.07
N ALA A 282 19.88 5.06 -8.50
CA ALA A 282 18.67 5.70 -9.01
C ALA A 282 18.08 4.94 -10.22
N MET A 283 18.93 4.43 -11.11
CA MET A 283 18.52 3.61 -12.24
C MET A 283 17.88 2.28 -11.80
N VAL A 284 18.53 1.54 -10.90
CA VAL A 284 18.04 0.25 -10.39
C VAL A 284 16.69 0.42 -9.70
N PHE A 285 16.60 1.32 -8.73
CA PHE A 285 15.37 1.57 -7.99
C PHE A 285 14.27 2.16 -8.90
N GLY A 286 14.64 3.02 -9.85
CA GLY A 286 13.73 3.56 -10.86
C GLY A 286 13.12 2.47 -11.74
N ILE A 287 13.93 1.51 -12.21
CA ILE A 287 13.45 0.35 -12.99
C ILE A 287 12.53 -0.53 -12.16
N ILE A 288 12.92 -0.86 -10.93
CA ILE A 288 12.10 -1.70 -10.03
C ILE A 288 10.74 -1.01 -9.75
N PHE A 289 10.75 0.28 -9.45
CA PHE A 289 9.53 1.06 -9.24
C PHE A 289 8.66 1.10 -10.51
N LEU A 290 9.26 1.36 -11.67
CA LEU A 290 8.57 1.41 -12.96
C LEU A 290 7.91 0.07 -13.28
N CYS A 291 8.63 -1.04 -13.13
CA CYS A 291 8.11 -2.39 -13.34
C CYS A 291 6.93 -2.68 -12.40
N PHE A 292 7.04 -2.32 -11.11
CA PHE A 292 5.93 -2.45 -10.16
C PHE A 292 4.72 -1.57 -10.56
N ALA A 293 4.94 -0.32 -10.96
CA ALA A 293 3.88 0.57 -11.43
C ALA A 293 3.15 -0.02 -12.65
N LEU A 294 3.87 -0.70 -13.55
CA LEU A 294 3.30 -1.35 -14.72
C LEU A 294 2.53 -2.63 -14.39
N VAL A 295 2.88 -3.36 -13.32
CA VAL A 295 2.05 -4.47 -12.80
C VAL A 295 0.64 -3.97 -12.49
N ASN A 296 0.52 -2.78 -11.89
CA ASN A 296 -0.78 -2.16 -11.61
C ASN A 296 -1.55 -1.74 -12.87
N LEU A 297 -0.83 -1.40 -13.96
CA LEU A 297 -1.44 -1.06 -15.25
C LEU A 297 -2.01 -2.29 -15.98
N VAL A 298 -1.26 -3.39 -15.96
CA VAL A 298 -1.59 -4.64 -16.65
C VAL A 298 -2.52 -5.55 -15.88
N GLY A 299 -2.55 -5.42 -14.55
CA GLY A 299 -3.31 -6.31 -13.70
C GLY A 299 -4.80 -6.42 -14.03
N THR A 300 -5.44 -5.31 -14.43
CA THR A 300 -6.85 -5.34 -14.87
C THR A 300 -7.05 -6.23 -16.10
N TRP A 301 -6.08 -6.23 -17.04
CA TRP A 301 -6.12 -7.10 -18.21
C TRP A 301 -5.91 -8.56 -17.83
N VAL A 302 -4.95 -8.86 -16.95
CA VAL A 302 -4.67 -10.24 -16.52
C VAL A 302 -5.86 -10.85 -15.78
N VAL A 303 -6.49 -10.09 -14.88
CA VAL A 303 -7.71 -10.52 -14.19
C VAL A 303 -8.83 -10.78 -15.19
N THR A 304 -9.03 -9.88 -16.16
CA THR A 304 -10.03 -10.06 -17.23
C THR A 304 -9.75 -11.33 -18.03
N PHE A 305 -8.50 -11.55 -18.44
CA PHE A 305 -8.10 -12.71 -19.22
C PHE A 305 -8.35 -14.02 -18.45
N ARG A 306 -7.93 -14.08 -17.18
CA ARG A 306 -8.17 -15.26 -16.34
C ARG A 306 -9.65 -15.49 -16.04
N ALA A 307 -10.41 -14.42 -15.80
CA ALA A 307 -11.86 -14.52 -15.58
C ALA A 307 -12.57 -15.03 -16.84
N LYS A 308 -12.21 -14.53 -18.04
CA LYS A 308 -12.73 -15.06 -19.32
C LYS A 308 -12.41 -16.54 -19.50
N LEU A 309 -11.17 -16.96 -19.21
CA LEU A 309 -10.76 -18.35 -19.35
C LEU A 309 -11.57 -19.27 -18.42
N ARG A 310 -11.75 -18.89 -17.15
CA ARG A 310 -12.57 -19.66 -16.19
C ARG A 310 -14.07 -19.59 -16.48
N ALA A 311 -14.57 -18.49 -17.05
CA ALA A 311 -15.97 -18.34 -17.42
C ALA A 311 -16.39 -19.21 -18.61
N ARG A 312 -15.45 -19.61 -19.48
CA ARG A 312 -15.72 -20.50 -20.63
C ARG A 312 -16.06 -21.94 -20.21
N ARG A 313 -15.47 -22.42 -19.12
CA ARG A 313 -15.70 -23.77 -18.58
C ARG A 313 -15.86 -23.70 -17.05
N PRO A 314 -16.99 -23.15 -16.55
CA PRO A 314 -17.25 -23.07 -15.12
C PRO A 314 -17.51 -24.48 -14.58
N LYS A 315 -16.87 -24.85 -13.47
CA LYS A 315 -17.04 -26.16 -12.85
C LYS A 315 -18.32 -26.27 -12.01
N ASP A 316 -18.89 -25.14 -11.60
CA ASP A 316 -19.97 -25.02 -10.64
C ASP A 316 -20.60 -23.61 -10.70
N ALA A 317 -21.85 -23.46 -10.23
CA ALA A 317 -22.62 -22.22 -10.33
C ALA A 317 -21.93 -21.03 -9.64
N ALA A 318 -21.32 -21.27 -8.46
CA ALA A 318 -20.53 -20.26 -7.76
C ALA A 318 -19.39 -19.70 -8.61
N THR A 319 -18.70 -20.57 -9.36
CA THR A 319 -17.64 -20.16 -10.30
C THR A 319 -18.19 -19.29 -11.41
N MET A 320 -19.33 -19.65 -11.99
CA MET A 320 -19.95 -18.88 -13.08
C MET A 320 -20.36 -17.48 -12.61
N ILE A 321 -21.02 -17.38 -11.45
CA ILE A 321 -21.46 -16.11 -10.85
C ILE A 321 -20.24 -15.23 -10.54
N ALA A 322 -19.22 -15.79 -9.86
CA ALA A 322 -18.03 -15.05 -9.48
C ALA A 322 -17.27 -14.51 -10.70
N MET A 323 -17.08 -15.32 -11.75
CA MET A 323 -16.34 -14.87 -12.94
C MET A 323 -17.11 -13.81 -13.72
N ARG A 324 -18.44 -13.90 -13.83
CA ARG A 324 -19.26 -12.87 -14.49
C ARG A 324 -19.21 -11.54 -13.74
N ARG A 325 -19.33 -11.56 -12.40
CA ARG A 325 -19.15 -10.37 -11.56
C ARG A 325 -17.79 -9.70 -11.74
N ILE A 326 -16.71 -10.48 -11.84
CA ILE A 326 -15.38 -9.92 -12.13
C ILE A 326 -15.32 -9.30 -13.53
N LEU A 327 -15.94 -9.92 -14.53
CA LEU A 327 -15.96 -9.41 -15.90
C LEU A 327 -16.82 -8.16 -16.08
N ASP A 328 -17.83 -7.95 -15.23
CA ASP A 328 -18.65 -6.74 -15.23
C ASP A 328 -17.84 -5.51 -14.79
N ASN A 329 -16.92 -5.67 -13.82
CA ASN A 329 -16.03 -4.59 -13.39
C ASN A 329 -14.61 -5.07 -13.00
N PRO A 330 -13.76 -5.40 -13.98
CA PRO A 330 -12.44 -5.99 -13.71
C PRO A 330 -11.50 -5.00 -13.01
N LYS A 331 -11.70 -3.70 -13.21
CA LYS A 331 -10.89 -2.66 -12.55
C LYS A 331 -11.14 -2.63 -11.05
N ARG A 332 -12.40 -2.81 -10.61
CA ARG A 332 -12.74 -2.96 -9.19
C ARG A 332 -12.10 -4.22 -8.62
N ALA A 333 -12.22 -5.35 -9.32
CA ALA A 333 -11.63 -6.61 -8.91
C ALA A 333 -10.10 -6.52 -8.74
N TRP A 334 -9.38 -5.88 -9.67
CA TRP A 334 -7.94 -5.65 -9.53
C TRP A 334 -7.60 -4.74 -8.35
N ARG A 335 -8.32 -3.63 -8.16
CA ARG A 335 -8.07 -2.72 -7.03
C ARG A 335 -8.22 -3.40 -5.68
N ASN A 336 -9.09 -4.41 -5.56
CA ASN A 336 -9.28 -5.19 -4.32
C ASN A 336 -8.04 -5.97 -3.89
N VAL A 337 -7.13 -6.22 -4.84
CA VAL A 337 -5.93 -7.04 -4.64
C VAL A 337 -4.65 -6.31 -5.05
N SER A 338 -4.71 -5.04 -5.48
CA SER A 338 -3.53 -4.31 -5.95
C SER A 338 -2.53 -4.00 -4.84
N GLY A 339 -2.99 -3.81 -3.60
CA GLY A 339 -2.09 -3.70 -2.44
C GLY A 339 -1.29 -4.99 -2.19
N VAL A 340 -1.89 -6.13 -2.52
CA VAL A 340 -1.27 -7.46 -2.40
C VAL A 340 -0.18 -7.63 -3.44
N ALA A 341 -0.35 -7.03 -4.62
CA ALA A 341 0.68 -7.03 -5.67
C ALA A 341 1.98 -6.45 -5.13
N LEU A 342 1.90 -5.34 -4.39
CA LEU A 342 3.05 -4.73 -3.75
C LEU A 342 3.65 -5.64 -2.69
N ALA A 343 2.83 -6.18 -1.78
CA ALA A 343 3.31 -7.05 -0.73
C ALA A 343 4.04 -8.30 -1.28
N VAL A 344 3.48 -8.96 -2.30
CA VAL A 344 4.12 -10.11 -2.96
C VAL A 344 5.39 -9.70 -3.71
N PHE A 345 5.39 -8.52 -4.34
CA PHE A 345 6.58 -8.01 -5.02
C PHE A 345 7.71 -7.72 -4.02
N ILE A 346 7.41 -7.07 -2.89
CA ILE A 346 8.36 -6.84 -1.79
C ILE A 346 8.80 -8.17 -1.18
N ALA A 347 7.91 -9.16 -1.04
CA ALA A 347 8.27 -10.50 -0.58
C ALA A 347 9.32 -11.15 -1.48
N GLY A 348 9.13 -11.04 -2.80
CA GLY A 348 10.09 -11.49 -3.81
C GLY A 348 11.44 -10.81 -3.69
N MET A 349 11.46 -9.50 -3.52
CA MET A 349 12.71 -8.73 -3.33
C MET A 349 13.41 -9.07 -2.01
N THR A 350 12.64 -9.12 -0.92
CA THR A 350 13.16 -9.30 0.45
C THR A 350 13.66 -10.71 0.69
N SER A 351 13.05 -11.73 0.05
CA SER A 351 13.44 -13.13 0.23
C SER A 351 14.90 -13.38 -0.13
N VAL A 352 15.42 -12.68 -1.14
CA VAL A 352 16.82 -12.73 -1.56
C VAL A 352 17.73 -12.00 -0.56
N CYS A 353 17.32 -10.83 -0.07
CA CYS A 353 18.10 -10.04 0.88
C CYS A 353 18.32 -10.77 2.21
N GLY A 354 17.33 -11.52 2.71
CA GLY A 354 17.46 -12.33 3.93
C GLY A 354 18.55 -13.40 3.81
N LEU A 355 18.76 -13.96 2.62
CA LEU A 355 19.84 -14.92 2.38
C LEU A 355 21.21 -14.24 2.32
N VAL A 356 21.32 -13.07 1.69
CA VAL A 356 22.58 -12.30 1.66
C VAL A 356 23.01 -11.93 3.09
N ALA A 357 22.06 -11.53 3.94
CA ALA A 357 22.28 -11.29 5.36
C ALA A 357 22.72 -12.53 6.17
N SER A 358 22.43 -13.73 5.65
CA SER A 358 22.79 -15.01 6.29
C SER A 358 24.20 -15.50 5.92
N GLY A 359 24.93 -14.75 5.09
CA GLY A 359 26.28 -15.11 4.64
C GLY A 359 26.25 -16.14 3.52
N ILE A 360 26.36 -15.68 2.27
CA ILE A 360 26.45 -16.57 1.10
C ILE A 360 27.77 -17.35 1.07
N ASN A 361 28.78 -16.91 1.83
CA ASN A 361 30.11 -17.51 1.97
C ASN A 361 30.38 -17.73 3.48
N GLY A 362 30.93 -18.88 3.85
CA GLY A 362 31.15 -19.25 5.27
C GLY A 362 32.05 -18.29 6.05
N ASN A 363 31.94 -18.36 7.39
CA ASN A 363 32.79 -17.68 8.38
C ASN A 363 33.20 -16.23 8.07
N VAL A 364 32.29 -15.41 7.54
CA VAL A 364 32.45 -13.95 7.53
C VAL A 364 31.91 -13.40 8.85
N ASP A 365 32.62 -12.43 9.44
CA ASP A 365 32.28 -11.93 10.77
C ASP A 365 30.87 -11.32 10.75
N PRO A 366 29.98 -11.67 11.70
CA PRO A 366 28.60 -11.14 11.76
C PRO A 366 28.51 -9.60 11.91
N LEU A 367 29.65 -8.94 12.15
CA LEU A 367 29.81 -7.50 12.33
C LEU A 367 30.58 -6.83 11.17
N ASP A 368 30.87 -7.54 10.08
CA ASP A 368 31.36 -6.91 8.86
C ASP A 368 30.34 -5.84 8.39
N PRO A 369 30.77 -4.60 8.10
CA PRO A 369 29.83 -3.53 7.77
C PRO A 369 28.93 -3.84 6.56
N SER A 370 29.42 -4.62 5.59
CA SER A 370 28.64 -5.10 4.45
C SER A 370 27.55 -6.12 4.84
N MET A 371 27.85 -6.99 5.81
CA MET A 371 26.90 -7.97 6.36
C MET A 371 25.84 -7.30 7.23
N LEU A 372 26.24 -6.34 8.06
CA LEU A 372 25.32 -5.53 8.84
C LEU A 372 24.38 -4.71 7.93
N TYR A 373 24.92 -4.11 6.85
CA TYR A 373 24.11 -3.45 5.84
C TYR A 373 23.11 -4.42 5.19
N ALA A 374 23.55 -5.61 4.76
CA ALA A 374 22.67 -6.64 4.19
C ALA A 374 21.57 -7.11 5.17
N ARG A 375 21.92 -7.29 6.45
CA ARG A 375 20.97 -7.64 7.51
C ARG A 375 19.92 -6.57 7.71
N ASP A 376 20.32 -5.31 7.76
CA ASP A 376 19.37 -4.21 7.93
C ASP A 376 18.48 -4.03 6.71
N ILE A 377 18.99 -4.27 5.49
CA ILE A 377 18.19 -4.33 4.26
C ILE A 377 17.09 -5.39 4.40
N SER A 378 17.44 -6.58 4.88
CA SER A 378 16.45 -7.65 5.08
C SER A 378 15.38 -7.27 6.12
N THR A 379 15.81 -6.66 7.24
CA THR A 379 14.90 -6.20 8.31
C THR A 379 13.96 -5.10 7.82
N GLY A 380 14.49 -4.11 7.10
CA GLY A 380 13.70 -3.07 6.44
C GLY A 380 12.76 -3.62 5.38
N GLY A 381 13.19 -4.63 4.62
CA GLY A 381 12.34 -5.35 3.65
C GLY A 381 11.16 -6.06 4.31
N PHE A 382 11.39 -6.79 5.41
CA PHE A 382 10.31 -7.45 6.17
C PHE A 382 9.36 -6.45 6.82
N LEU A 383 9.89 -5.32 7.31
CA LEU A 383 9.07 -4.24 7.85
C LEU A 383 8.17 -3.62 6.76
N THR A 384 8.74 -3.36 5.57
CA THR A 384 7.98 -2.83 4.43
C THR A 384 6.93 -3.83 3.93
N LEU A 385 7.27 -5.12 3.89
CA LEU A 385 6.34 -6.21 3.60
C LEU A 385 5.16 -6.19 4.59
N ALA A 386 5.43 -6.10 5.90
CA ALA A 386 4.40 -6.07 6.92
C ALA A 386 3.45 -4.88 6.71
N PHE A 387 3.97 -3.67 6.49
CA PHE A 387 3.17 -2.50 6.19
C PHE A 387 2.34 -2.64 4.91
N ALA A 388 2.94 -3.13 3.82
CA ALA A 388 2.25 -3.37 2.57
C ALA A 388 1.13 -4.42 2.73
N ALA A 389 1.39 -5.48 3.50
CA ALA A 389 0.44 -6.55 3.78
C ALA A 389 -0.74 -6.05 4.63
N VAL A 390 -0.49 -5.21 5.65
CA VAL A 390 -1.55 -4.57 6.44
C VAL A 390 -2.39 -3.62 5.58
N LEU A 391 -1.75 -2.76 4.77
CA LEU A 391 -2.48 -1.88 3.84
C LEU A 391 -3.33 -2.67 2.85
N ALA A 392 -2.80 -3.77 2.31
CA ALA A 392 -3.52 -4.65 1.42
C ALA A 392 -4.73 -5.30 2.12
N ALA A 393 -4.55 -5.76 3.35
CA ALA A 393 -5.60 -6.36 4.17
C ALA A 393 -6.72 -5.35 4.46
N VAL A 394 -6.38 -4.14 4.91
CA VAL A 394 -7.36 -3.08 5.19
C VAL A 394 -8.09 -2.65 3.91
N SER A 395 -7.36 -2.45 2.80
CA SER A 395 -7.94 -2.08 1.51
C SER A 395 -8.93 -3.14 1.00
N SER A 396 -8.53 -4.41 1.06
CA SER A 396 -9.38 -5.51 0.64
C SER A 396 -10.58 -5.65 1.57
N GLY A 397 -10.37 -5.63 2.89
CA GLY A 397 -11.44 -5.74 3.89
C GLY A 397 -12.50 -4.64 3.76
N VAL A 398 -12.06 -3.37 3.63
CA VAL A 398 -12.96 -2.22 3.47
C VAL A 398 -13.77 -2.33 2.17
N MET A 399 -13.15 -2.73 1.06
CA MET A 399 -13.88 -2.87 -0.21
C MET A 399 -14.81 -4.07 -0.25
N GLN A 400 -14.44 -5.18 0.38
CA GLN A 400 -15.28 -6.37 0.48
C GLN A 400 -16.47 -6.15 1.42
N ALA A 401 -16.24 -5.55 2.59
CA ALA A 401 -17.33 -5.15 3.49
C ALA A 401 -18.26 -4.15 2.79
N GLY A 402 -17.70 -3.13 2.12
CA GLY A 402 -18.46 -2.16 1.35
C GLY A 402 -19.33 -2.79 0.26
N SER A 403 -18.81 -3.76 -0.50
CA SER A 403 -19.57 -4.42 -1.57
C SER A 403 -20.72 -5.26 -1.04
N VAL A 404 -20.56 -5.92 0.12
CA VAL A 404 -21.66 -6.65 0.79
C VAL A 404 -22.80 -5.69 1.10
N TYR A 405 -22.49 -4.56 1.72
CA TYR A 405 -23.51 -3.57 2.04
C TYR A 405 -24.09 -2.91 0.77
N ASP A 406 -23.34 -2.78 -0.34
CA ASP A 406 -23.81 -2.14 -1.58
C ASP A 406 -24.83 -3.03 -2.31
N GLN A 407 -24.69 -4.34 -2.18
CA GLN A 407 -25.46 -5.36 -2.93
C GLN A 407 -26.53 -6.07 -2.08
N VAL A 408 -26.83 -5.59 -0.86
CA VAL A 408 -27.79 -6.25 0.05
C VAL A 408 -29.13 -6.54 -0.61
N GLY A 409 -29.66 -5.58 -1.39
CA GLY A 409 -30.92 -5.76 -2.12
C GLY A 409 -30.84 -6.87 -3.17
N GLU A 410 -29.74 -6.98 -3.89
CA GLU A 410 -29.52 -8.04 -4.90
C GLU A 410 -29.35 -9.41 -4.23
N TYR A 411 -28.59 -9.49 -3.13
CA TYR A 411 -28.45 -10.73 -2.34
C TYR A 411 -29.79 -11.19 -1.77
N ARG A 412 -30.61 -10.23 -1.34
CA ARG A 412 -31.94 -10.51 -0.84
C ARG A 412 -32.85 -11.07 -1.92
N MET A 413 -32.92 -10.44 -3.09
CA MET A 413 -33.70 -10.96 -4.22
C MET A 413 -33.26 -12.37 -4.61
N LEU A 414 -31.96 -12.62 -4.74
CA LEU A 414 -31.44 -13.95 -5.06
C LEU A 414 -31.79 -15.01 -4.00
N THR A 415 -31.81 -14.62 -2.72
CA THR A 415 -32.21 -15.53 -1.63
C THR A 415 -33.73 -15.81 -1.69
N LEU A 416 -34.54 -14.79 -1.99
CA LEU A 416 -35.99 -14.94 -2.16
C LEU A 416 -36.36 -15.77 -3.40
N GLU A 417 -35.55 -15.69 -4.47
CA GLU A 417 -35.65 -16.52 -5.67
C GLU A 417 -35.19 -17.98 -5.42
N GLY A 418 -34.74 -18.32 -4.20
CA GLY A 418 -34.38 -19.68 -3.81
C GLY A 418 -32.90 -20.03 -3.96
N THR A 419 -32.02 -19.06 -4.21
CA THR A 419 -30.57 -19.32 -4.26
C THR A 419 -30.04 -19.64 -2.87
N ASP A 420 -29.34 -20.77 -2.76
CA ASP A 420 -28.73 -21.17 -1.49
C ASP A 420 -27.62 -20.19 -1.04
N LYS A 421 -27.66 -19.83 0.24
CA LYS A 421 -26.71 -18.90 0.86
C LYS A 421 -25.27 -19.43 0.80
N THR A 422 -25.06 -20.75 0.84
CA THR A 422 -23.71 -21.31 0.75
C THR A 422 -23.10 -21.12 -0.63
N THR A 423 -23.92 -21.14 -1.69
CA THR A 423 -23.49 -20.87 -3.07
C THR A 423 -23.08 -19.42 -3.24
N LEU A 424 -23.81 -18.48 -2.65
CA LEU A 424 -23.48 -17.05 -2.66
C LEU A 424 -22.21 -16.75 -1.85
N ASP A 425 -22.05 -17.39 -0.69
CA ASP A 425 -20.83 -17.28 0.13
C ASP A 425 -19.60 -17.83 -0.62
N LYS A 426 -19.75 -18.97 -1.31
CA LYS A 426 -18.70 -19.56 -2.14
C LYS A 426 -18.37 -18.66 -3.34
N ALA A 427 -19.37 -18.09 -4.01
CA ALA A 427 -19.16 -17.15 -5.10
C ALA A 427 -18.35 -15.92 -4.66
N ARG A 428 -18.66 -15.36 -3.48
CA ARG A 428 -17.92 -14.22 -2.91
C ARG A 428 -16.47 -14.58 -2.58
N MET A 429 -16.20 -15.76 -2.03
CA MET A 429 -14.83 -16.24 -1.84
C MET A 429 -14.08 -16.37 -3.17
N MET A 430 -14.72 -16.92 -4.20
CA MET A 430 -14.11 -17.08 -5.51
C MET A 430 -13.83 -15.76 -6.22
N GLU A 431 -14.65 -14.73 -5.98
CA GLU A 431 -14.48 -13.36 -6.46
C GLU A 431 -13.21 -12.70 -5.87
N VAL A 432 -12.78 -13.12 -4.67
CA VAL A 432 -11.57 -12.62 -4.00
C VAL A 432 -10.34 -13.48 -4.34
N ILE A 433 -10.45 -14.80 -4.26
CA ILE A 433 -9.34 -15.73 -4.47
C ILE A 433 -8.84 -15.70 -5.92
N THR A 434 -9.74 -15.53 -6.90
CA THR A 434 -9.34 -15.57 -8.31
C THR A 434 -8.41 -14.41 -8.67
N PRO A 435 -8.77 -13.13 -8.43
CA PRO A 435 -7.84 -12.02 -8.60
C PRO A 435 -6.58 -12.14 -7.75
N LEU A 436 -6.70 -12.62 -6.50
CA LEU A 436 -5.55 -12.83 -5.61
C LEU A 436 -4.50 -13.78 -6.23
N ASN A 437 -4.92 -14.95 -6.71
CA ASN A 437 -4.00 -15.89 -7.37
C ASN A 437 -3.37 -15.29 -8.63
N THR A 438 -4.09 -14.44 -9.36
CA THR A 438 -3.54 -13.75 -10.52
C THR A 438 -2.45 -12.75 -10.14
N VAL A 439 -2.69 -12.00 -9.06
CA VAL A 439 -1.76 -10.99 -8.53
C VAL A 439 -0.48 -11.64 -8.03
N VAL A 440 -0.60 -12.73 -7.27
CA VAL A 440 0.55 -13.46 -6.72
C VAL A 440 1.42 -13.98 -7.86
N ALA A 441 0.81 -14.60 -8.88
CA ALA A 441 1.54 -15.12 -10.02
C ALA A 441 2.25 -14.02 -10.83
N VAL A 442 1.56 -12.90 -11.13
CA VAL A 442 2.14 -11.80 -11.92
C VAL A 442 3.21 -11.06 -11.14
N SER A 443 2.91 -10.66 -9.91
CA SER A 443 3.81 -9.80 -9.11
C SER A 443 5.00 -10.60 -8.60
N GLY A 444 4.79 -11.83 -8.14
CA GLY A 444 5.85 -12.74 -7.73
C GLY A 444 6.74 -13.15 -8.91
N GLY A 445 6.14 -13.48 -10.06
CA GLY A 445 6.89 -13.75 -11.28
C GLY A 445 7.71 -12.54 -11.76
N CYS A 446 7.13 -11.34 -11.68
CA CYS A 446 7.80 -10.08 -12.02
C CYS A 446 9.00 -9.82 -11.10
N SER A 447 8.85 -9.94 -9.77
CA SER A 447 9.96 -9.75 -8.83
C SER A 447 11.06 -10.78 -9.05
N LEU A 448 10.71 -12.06 -9.27
CA LEU A 448 11.71 -13.11 -9.52
C LEU A 448 12.47 -12.86 -10.82
N LEU A 449 11.78 -12.42 -11.88
CA LEU A 449 12.39 -12.10 -13.17
C LEU A 449 13.38 -10.93 -13.04
N LEU A 450 13.03 -9.86 -12.31
CA LEU A 450 13.91 -8.71 -12.09
C LEU A 450 15.12 -9.04 -11.21
N LEU A 451 14.99 -9.98 -10.28
CA LEU A 451 16.08 -10.41 -9.41
C LEU A 451 17.01 -11.41 -10.07
N PHE A 452 16.54 -12.14 -11.07
CA PHE A 452 17.31 -13.18 -11.74
C PHE A 452 18.68 -12.71 -12.27
N PRO A 453 18.83 -11.59 -13.00
CA PRO A 453 20.13 -11.18 -13.52
C PRO A 453 21.10 -10.76 -12.41
N ILE A 454 20.58 -10.32 -11.27
CA ILE A 454 21.38 -9.84 -10.14
C ILE A 454 21.79 -11.04 -9.28
N MET A 455 20.87 -11.96 -8.97
CA MET A 455 20.98 -12.93 -7.87
C MET A 455 20.46 -14.34 -8.23
N ALA A 456 20.67 -14.81 -9.47
CA ALA A 456 20.19 -16.12 -9.95
C ALA A 456 20.49 -17.29 -8.98
N ALA A 457 21.72 -17.39 -8.47
CA ALA A 457 22.13 -18.47 -7.58
C ALA A 457 21.44 -18.45 -6.20
N ALA A 458 21.06 -17.26 -5.71
CA ALA A 458 20.36 -17.10 -4.45
C ALA A 458 18.88 -17.51 -4.54
N LEU A 459 18.24 -17.34 -5.70
CA LEU A 459 16.81 -17.61 -5.91
C LEU A 459 16.43 -19.08 -5.73
N PHE A 460 17.36 -20.00 -5.98
CA PHE A 460 17.12 -21.45 -5.86
C PHE A 460 17.48 -22.02 -4.49
N ARG A 461 17.94 -21.19 -3.54
CA ARG A 461 18.25 -21.68 -2.19
C ARG A 461 16.97 -21.95 -1.38
N PRO A 462 16.96 -22.97 -0.51
CA PRO A 462 15.76 -23.30 0.26
C PRO A 462 15.31 -22.16 1.18
N ALA A 463 16.24 -21.40 1.77
CA ALA A 463 15.91 -20.28 2.65
C ALA A 463 15.19 -19.11 1.92
N THR A 464 15.57 -18.80 0.68
CA THR A 464 14.90 -17.75 -0.12
C THR A 464 13.50 -18.22 -0.54
N LEU A 465 13.35 -19.49 -0.90
CA LEU A 465 12.04 -20.07 -1.19
C LEU A 465 11.12 -20.07 0.03
N MET A 466 11.64 -20.42 1.22
CA MET A 466 10.86 -20.39 2.45
C MET A 466 10.39 -18.98 2.84
N THR A 467 11.27 -17.98 2.76
CA THR A 467 10.91 -16.58 3.06
C THR A 467 9.90 -16.03 2.05
N LEU A 468 10.05 -16.36 0.77
CA LEU A 468 9.08 -16.01 -0.27
C LEU A 468 7.71 -16.66 -0.02
N VAL A 469 7.68 -17.96 0.25
CA VAL A 469 6.45 -18.70 0.55
C VAL A 469 5.79 -18.16 1.81
N ALA A 470 6.56 -17.84 2.86
CA ALA A 470 6.04 -17.23 4.09
C ALA A 470 5.41 -15.85 3.82
N GLY A 471 6.05 -14.99 3.03
CA GLY A 471 5.50 -13.70 2.64
C GLY A 471 4.21 -13.81 1.81
N ILE A 472 4.15 -14.76 0.88
CA ILE A 472 2.95 -15.06 0.11
C ILE A 472 1.84 -15.61 1.02
N ALA A 473 2.17 -16.56 1.91
CA ALA A 473 1.23 -17.14 2.86
C ALA A 473 0.63 -16.09 3.81
N LEU A 474 1.45 -15.15 4.29
CA LEU A 474 0.99 -14.00 5.08
C LEU A 474 -0.05 -13.17 4.31
N CYS A 475 0.20 -12.88 3.03
CA CYS A 475 -0.74 -12.16 2.19
C CYS A 475 -2.07 -12.92 2.03
N TYR A 476 -2.01 -14.24 1.78
CA TYR A 476 -3.21 -15.07 1.69
C TYR A 476 -4.00 -15.08 2.99
N ALA A 477 -3.33 -15.27 4.13
CA ALA A 477 -3.95 -15.31 5.44
C ALA A 477 -4.70 -13.99 5.74
N LEU A 478 -4.05 -12.85 5.54
CA LEU A 478 -4.64 -11.54 5.80
C LEU A 478 -5.86 -11.24 4.92
N ILE A 479 -5.82 -11.62 3.64
CA ILE A 479 -6.96 -11.41 2.73
C ILE A 479 -8.09 -12.38 3.05
N ALA A 480 -7.76 -13.63 3.38
CA ALA A 480 -8.75 -14.62 3.80
C ALA A 480 -9.49 -14.16 5.05
N VAL A 481 -8.81 -13.57 6.03
CA VAL A 481 -9.45 -12.96 7.21
C VAL A 481 -10.44 -11.86 6.80
N GLY A 482 -10.05 -10.95 5.90
CA GLY A 482 -10.96 -9.91 5.39
C GLY A 482 -12.19 -10.49 4.67
N ALA A 483 -11.99 -11.57 3.92
CA ALA A 483 -13.04 -12.26 3.17
C ALA A 483 -14.01 -13.02 4.11
N ILE A 484 -13.49 -13.69 5.12
CA ILE A 484 -14.27 -14.36 6.16
C ILE A 484 -15.07 -13.33 6.97
N ALA A 485 -14.46 -12.20 7.34
CA ALA A 485 -15.14 -11.12 8.03
C ALA A 485 -16.29 -10.56 7.19
N ALA A 486 -16.08 -10.35 5.88
CA ALA A 486 -17.14 -9.92 4.97
C ALA A 486 -18.28 -10.95 4.85
N ASN A 487 -17.95 -12.25 4.84
CA ASN A 487 -18.96 -13.31 4.89
C ASN A 487 -19.77 -13.27 6.19
N HIS A 488 -19.10 -13.08 7.33
CA HIS A 488 -19.76 -13.01 8.62
C HIS A 488 -20.74 -11.82 8.68
N VAL A 489 -20.29 -10.63 8.25
CA VAL A 489 -21.16 -9.45 8.13
C VAL A 489 -22.36 -9.72 7.21
N ALA A 490 -22.15 -10.37 6.06
CA ALA A 490 -23.23 -10.71 5.14
C ALA A 490 -24.30 -11.61 5.77
N ARG A 491 -23.91 -12.52 6.67
CA ARG A 491 -24.85 -13.40 7.38
C ARG A 491 -25.62 -12.67 8.48
N THR A 492 -25.03 -11.64 9.09
CA THR A 492 -25.69 -10.81 10.12
C THR A 492 -26.68 -9.82 9.54
N LEU A 493 -26.62 -9.53 8.24
CA LEU A 493 -27.61 -8.72 7.57
C LEU A 493 -28.89 -9.53 7.44
N ASN A 494 -29.98 -9.09 8.08
CA ASN A 494 -31.30 -9.70 7.98
C ASN A 494 -31.83 -9.60 6.54
N LEU A 495 -31.47 -10.59 5.71
CA LEU A 495 -31.93 -10.68 4.32
C LEU A 495 -33.41 -11.11 4.22
N ALA A 496 -34.01 -11.63 5.31
CA ALA A 496 -35.37 -12.17 5.30
C ALA A 496 -36.45 -11.19 5.80
N ASP A 497 -36.18 -10.37 6.81
CA ASP A 497 -37.25 -9.71 7.60
C ASP A 497 -37.80 -8.37 7.06
N TYR A 498 -37.29 -7.83 5.95
CA TYR A 498 -37.64 -6.46 5.56
C TYR A 498 -38.85 -6.40 4.61
N ARG A 499 -40.09 -6.56 5.08
CA ARG A 499 -41.24 -6.17 4.24
C ARG A 499 -41.06 -4.69 3.84
N ALA A 500 -41.16 -4.40 2.55
CA ALA A 500 -41.00 -3.03 2.04
C ALA A 500 -42.22 -2.14 2.33
N ASP A 501 -43.24 -2.71 2.98
CA ASP A 501 -44.55 -2.10 3.25
C ASP A 501 -44.73 -1.67 4.73
N ASP A 502 -43.70 -1.82 5.58
CA ASP A 502 -43.66 -1.33 6.98
C ASP A 502 -42.58 -0.25 7.14
#